data_AF-A0A7W9CDX9-F1
#
_entry.id   AF-A0A7W9CDX9-F1
#
_cell.length_a   1.000
_cell.length_b   1.000
_cell.length_c   1.000
_cell.angle_alpha   90.00
_cell.angle_beta   90.00
_cell.angle_gamma   90.00
#
_symmetry.space_group_name_H-M   'P 1'
#
loop_
_entity.id
_entity.type
_entity.pdbx_description
1 polymer ?
#
loop_
_entity_poly.entity_id
_entity_poly.type
_entity_poly.pdbx_seq_one_letter_code
_entity_poly.pdbx_strand_id
1 'polypeptide(L)'
;MDSYYYDSGAAAVFGIAILFSIIFAIAGYVLTALFLMKIFEKAGVQGKWRAWIPVYNSMIFLKLGDLSPWLMLYAIGASVLLGWIPFIGQLVWIAAAVLMVLAAYRVGQKLQKEGAWVVLYIFLSIVWLGIMAFDKSRWNPQIAPAPWAGNAFFGDRTVWDGIPVQPSAAQAPGAAPGYGAPQGYQAPPQGYQPPQGYQAPGYQTPGYQPPAGAPQQAPGQQPPSAPVTPPAPPAAPATPPAAPTAPPAPPTAPPAPPTTPPPAAPPAPPAAPNDPNQPPA
;
A
#
# COMPACT_ATOMS: atom_id res chain seq x y z
N MET A 1 -54.64 -30.22 14.26
CA MET A 1 -54.24 -28.89 14.79
C MET A 1 -52.73 -28.81 14.99
N ASP A 2 -52.03 -29.95 15.02
CA ASP A 2 -50.59 -30.03 15.31
C ASP A 2 -49.69 -29.55 14.17
N SER A 3 -50.10 -29.72 12.90
CA SER A 3 -49.33 -29.23 11.74
C SER A 3 -49.24 -27.70 11.69
N TYR A 4 -50.31 -27.00 12.04
CA TYR A 4 -50.36 -25.53 12.04
C TYR A 4 -49.53 -24.93 13.20
N TYR A 5 -49.49 -25.61 14.35
CA TYR A 5 -48.67 -25.20 15.50
C TYR A 5 -47.18 -25.48 15.26
N TYR A 6 -46.85 -26.58 14.58
CA TYR A 6 -45.49 -26.89 14.17
C TYR A 6 -44.97 -25.91 13.10
N ASP A 7 -45.80 -25.55 12.12
CA ASP A 7 -45.46 -24.60 11.05
C ASP A 7 -45.30 -23.17 11.58
N SER A 8 -46.18 -22.73 12.48
CA SER A 8 -46.05 -21.43 13.16
C SER A 8 -44.85 -21.37 14.13
N GLY A 9 -44.54 -22.47 14.82
CA GLY A 9 -43.34 -22.59 15.64
C GLY A 9 -42.05 -22.52 14.81
N ALA A 10 -42.00 -23.22 13.68
CA ALA A 10 -40.87 -23.16 12.75
C ALA A 10 -40.71 -21.75 12.16
N ALA A 11 -41.79 -21.13 11.70
CA ALA A 11 -41.77 -19.76 11.18
C ALA A 11 -41.28 -18.74 12.21
N ALA A 12 -41.68 -18.88 13.49
CA ALA A 12 -41.20 -18.03 14.58
C ALA A 12 -39.68 -18.20 14.82
N VAL A 13 -39.18 -19.44 14.83
CA VAL A 13 -37.73 -19.71 14.98
C VAL A 13 -36.94 -19.15 13.80
N PHE A 14 -37.40 -19.34 12.57
CA PHE A 14 -36.77 -18.75 11.39
C PHE A 14 -36.78 -17.21 11.43
N GLY A 15 -37.90 -16.61 11.83
CA GLY A 15 -38.01 -15.16 11.99
C GLY A 15 -37.01 -14.61 13.01
N ILE A 16 -36.88 -15.27 14.16
CA ILE A 16 -35.90 -14.92 15.19
C ILE A 16 -34.47 -15.10 14.67
N ALA A 17 -34.17 -16.21 13.98
CA ALA A 17 -32.85 -16.48 13.42
C ALA A 17 -32.45 -15.42 12.37
N ILE A 18 -33.37 -15.03 11.49
CA ILE A 18 -33.14 -13.95 10.51
C ILE A 18 -32.89 -12.62 11.22
N LEU A 19 -33.69 -12.28 12.24
CA LEU A 19 -33.51 -11.05 13.01
C LEU A 19 -32.13 -11.00 13.66
N PHE A 20 -31.72 -12.05 14.37
CA PHE A 20 -30.38 -12.13 14.95
C PHE A 20 -29.29 -12.05 13.88
N SER A 21 -29.46 -12.74 12.74
CA SER A 21 -28.49 -12.70 11.64
C SER A 21 -28.30 -11.28 11.09
N ILE A 22 -29.38 -10.52 10.95
CA ILE A 22 -29.32 -9.10 10.54
C ILE A 22 -28.59 -8.26 11.58
N ILE A 23 -28.90 -8.44 12.87
CA ILE A 23 -28.24 -7.71 13.96
C ILE A 23 -26.74 -8.00 13.97
N PHE A 24 -26.33 -9.27 13.88
CA PHE A 24 -24.93 -9.66 13.81
C PHE A 24 -24.24 -9.15 12.54
N ALA A 25 -24.92 -9.15 11.40
CA ALA A 25 -24.37 -8.60 10.16
C ALA A 25 -24.11 -7.09 10.27
N ILE A 26 -25.06 -6.33 10.83
CA ILE A 26 -24.91 -4.89 11.07
C ILE A 26 -23.78 -4.64 12.07
N ALA A 27 -23.75 -5.37 13.19
CA ALA A 27 -22.69 -5.24 14.19
C ALA A 27 -21.31 -5.57 13.59
N GLY A 28 -21.20 -6.65 12.83
CA GLY A 28 -19.98 -7.05 12.13
C GLY A 28 -19.51 -6.01 11.12
N TYR A 29 -20.43 -5.42 10.36
CA TYR A 29 -20.13 -4.32 9.44
C TYR A 29 -19.60 -3.08 10.17
N VAL A 30 -20.29 -2.64 11.22
CA VAL A 30 -19.87 -1.48 12.02
C VAL A 30 -18.50 -1.71 12.66
N LEU A 31 -18.29 -2.88 13.28
CA LEU A 31 -16.99 -3.24 13.87
C LEU A 31 -15.87 -3.25 12.83
N THR A 32 -16.11 -3.87 11.67
CA THR A 32 -15.15 -3.92 10.56
C THR A 32 -14.79 -2.51 10.09
N ALA A 33 -15.79 -1.64 9.89
CA ALA A 33 -15.56 -0.25 9.49
C ALA A 33 -14.74 0.52 10.54
N LEU A 34 -15.06 0.38 11.83
CA LEU A 34 -14.32 1.01 12.93
C LEU A 34 -12.87 0.52 13.02
N PHE A 35 -12.63 -0.78 12.85
CA PHE A 35 -11.28 -1.34 12.86
C PHE A 35 -10.47 -0.89 11.65
N LEU A 36 -11.09 -0.87 10.47
CA LEU A 36 -10.46 -0.34 9.26
C LEU A 36 -10.14 1.14 9.39
N MET A 37 -10.98 1.97 10.03
CA MET A 37 -10.64 3.38 10.30
C MET A 37 -9.31 3.49 11.05
N LYS A 38 -9.09 2.65 12.07
CA LYS A 38 -7.85 2.64 12.85
C LYS A 38 -6.64 2.17 12.06
N ILE A 39 -6.80 1.12 11.26
CA ILE A 39 -5.73 0.63 10.38
C ILE A 39 -5.37 1.69 9.33
N PHE A 40 -6.37 2.35 8.74
CA PHE A 40 -6.21 3.42 7.75
C PHE A 40 -5.53 4.64 8.36
N GLU A 41 -5.94 5.06 9.57
CA GLU A 41 -5.27 6.11 10.35
C GLU A 41 -3.78 5.78 10.56
N LYS A 42 -3.47 4.54 11.01
CA LYS A 42 -2.08 4.08 11.20
C LYS A 42 -1.28 4.15 9.89
N ALA A 43 -1.92 3.79 8.78
CA ALA A 43 -1.29 3.79 7.46
C ALA A 43 -1.20 5.19 6.81
N GLY A 44 -1.73 6.24 7.45
CA GLY A 44 -1.70 7.61 6.94
C GLY A 44 -2.77 7.92 5.89
N VAL A 45 -3.82 7.11 5.79
CA VAL A 45 -4.97 7.38 4.90
C VAL A 45 -5.81 8.52 5.47
N GLN A 46 -6.10 9.50 4.64
CA GLN A 46 -6.92 10.66 4.98
C GLN A 46 -8.40 10.36 4.80
N GLY A 47 -9.21 10.83 5.76
CA GLY A 47 -10.67 10.68 5.71
C GLY A 47 -11.13 9.32 6.22
N LYS A 48 -11.64 9.29 7.46
CA LYS A 48 -12.09 8.04 8.10
C LYS A 48 -13.36 7.45 7.47
N TRP A 49 -14.17 8.29 6.81
CA TRP A 49 -15.38 7.87 6.09
C TRP A 49 -15.09 6.80 5.02
N ARG A 50 -13.86 6.78 4.48
CA ARG A 50 -13.43 5.83 3.45
C ARG A 50 -13.54 4.37 3.92
N ALA A 51 -13.42 4.12 5.23
CA ALA A 51 -13.56 2.80 5.82
C ALA A 51 -15.02 2.28 5.87
N TRP A 52 -16.00 3.16 5.76
CA TRP A 52 -17.43 2.80 5.81
C TRP A 52 -17.96 2.32 4.46
N ILE A 53 -17.36 2.75 3.36
CA ILE A 53 -17.83 2.35 2.03
C ILE A 53 -17.26 0.97 1.68
N PRO A 54 -18.07 -0.09 1.56
CA PRO A 54 -17.57 -1.47 1.50
C PRO A 54 -16.62 -1.76 0.32
N VAL A 55 -16.98 -1.32 -0.89
CA VAL A 55 -16.12 -1.56 -2.06
C VAL A 55 -14.83 -0.73 -1.94
N TYR A 56 -14.98 0.54 -1.58
CA TYR A 56 -13.86 1.47 -1.51
C TYR A 56 -12.87 1.14 -0.39
N ASN A 57 -13.36 0.73 0.80
CA ASN A 57 -12.49 0.32 1.89
C ASN A 57 -11.64 -0.90 1.50
N SER A 58 -12.19 -1.81 0.70
CA SER A 58 -11.49 -3.00 0.27
C SER A 58 -10.43 -2.64 -0.79
N MET A 59 -10.75 -1.73 -1.70
CA MET A 59 -9.77 -1.18 -2.65
C MET A 59 -8.60 -0.50 -1.95
N ILE A 60 -8.86 0.29 -0.90
CA ILE A 60 -7.80 0.91 -0.07
C ILE A 60 -6.99 -0.18 0.64
N PHE A 61 -7.64 -1.19 1.20
CA PHE A 61 -6.96 -2.28 1.88
C PHE A 61 -6.02 -3.05 0.94
N LEU A 62 -6.46 -3.34 -0.29
CA LEU A 62 -5.61 -3.91 -1.34
C LEU A 62 -4.40 -3.00 -1.64
N LYS A 63 -4.64 -1.69 -1.80
CA LYS A 63 -3.59 -0.69 -2.06
C LYS A 63 -2.54 -0.66 -0.95
N LEU A 64 -2.99 -0.63 0.31
CA LEU A 64 -2.11 -0.74 1.48
C LEU A 64 -1.37 -2.08 1.53
N GLY A 65 -1.93 -3.13 0.93
CA GLY A 65 -1.34 -4.45 0.75
C GLY A 65 -0.45 -4.61 -0.49
N ASP A 66 -0.03 -3.52 -1.15
CA ASP A 66 0.78 -3.54 -2.38
C ASP A 66 0.09 -4.19 -3.60
N LEU A 67 -1.24 -4.27 -3.58
CA LEU A 67 -2.06 -4.81 -4.66
C LEU A 67 -2.81 -3.67 -5.37
N SER A 68 -3.02 -3.84 -6.68
CA SER A 68 -3.81 -2.89 -7.46
C SER A 68 -5.24 -2.77 -6.88
N PRO A 69 -5.71 -1.55 -6.57
CA PRO A 69 -7.03 -1.35 -5.99
C PRO A 69 -8.16 -1.81 -6.93
N TRP A 70 -7.91 -1.80 -8.24
CA TRP A 70 -8.89 -2.20 -9.26
C TRP A 70 -9.19 -3.71 -9.28
N LEU A 71 -8.33 -4.54 -8.67
CA LEU A 71 -8.55 -5.98 -8.55
C LEU A 71 -9.86 -6.30 -7.83
N MET A 72 -10.31 -5.45 -6.89
CA MET A 72 -11.60 -5.61 -6.25
C MET A 72 -12.76 -5.49 -7.25
N LEU A 73 -12.68 -4.54 -8.19
CA LEU A 73 -13.73 -4.39 -9.21
C LEU A 73 -13.70 -5.53 -10.22
N TYR A 74 -12.52 -6.04 -10.57
CA TYR A 74 -12.40 -7.23 -11.40
C TYR A 74 -12.96 -8.47 -10.71
N ALA A 75 -12.71 -8.63 -9.40
CA ALA A 75 -13.31 -9.70 -8.62
C ALA A 75 -14.83 -9.61 -8.60
N ILE A 76 -15.40 -8.43 -8.33
CA ILE A 76 -16.86 -8.21 -8.34
C ILE A 76 -17.44 -8.47 -9.75
N GLY A 77 -16.82 -7.92 -10.78
CA GLY A 77 -17.24 -8.12 -12.17
C GLY A 77 -17.20 -9.59 -12.58
N ALA A 78 -16.12 -10.30 -12.23
CA ALA A 78 -16.00 -11.73 -12.44
C ALA A 78 -17.07 -12.52 -11.66
N SER A 79 -17.38 -12.13 -10.43
CA SER A 79 -18.45 -12.77 -9.64
C SER A 79 -19.81 -12.60 -10.29
N VAL A 80 -20.10 -11.44 -10.88
CA VAL A 80 -21.36 -11.20 -11.60
C VAL A 80 -21.40 -12.01 -12.91
N LEU A 81 -20.31 -12.05 -13.67
CA LEU A 81 -20.26 -12.70 -14.99
C LEU A 81 -20.12 -14.22 -14.93
N LEU A 82 -19.43 -14.75 -13.92
CA LEU A 82 -19.04 -16.16 -13.83
C LEU A 82 -19.58 -16.86 -12.58
N GLY A 83 -20.17 -16.13 -11.62
CA GLY A 83 -20.62 -16.67 -10.33
C GLY A 83 -21.74 -17.69 -10.42
N TRP A 84 -22.59 -17.58 -11.44
CA TRP A 84 -23.66 -18.54 -11.78
C TRP A 84 -23.17 -19.87 -12.35
N ILE A 85 -21.90 -19.98 -12.77
CA ILE A 85 -21.36 -21.23 -13.32
C ILE A 85 -20.88 -22.11 -12.15
N PRO A 86 -21.38 -23.36 -12.01
CA PRO A 86 -20.93 -24.25 -10.94
C PRO A 86 -19.41 -24.51 -11.04
N PHE A 87 -18.75 -24.67 -9.89
CA PHE A 87 -17.30 -24.76 -9.73
C PHE A 87 -16.51 -23.50 -10.13
N ILE A 88 -16.75 -22.91 -11.30
CA ILE A 88 -16.08 -21.68 -11.75
C ILE A 88 -16.43 -20.50 -10.83
N GLY A 89 -17.70 -20.33 -10.47
CA GLY A 89 -18.13 -19.29 -9.54
C GLY A 89 -17.45 -19.40 -8.18
N GLN A 90 -17.22 -20.64 -7.70
CA GLN A 90 -16.48 -20.89 -6.46
C GLN A 90 -15.01 -20.48 -6.60
N LEU A 91 -14.36 -20.77 -7.73
CA LEU A 91 -12.99 -20.34 -7.99
C LEU A 91 -12.83 -18.81 -7.98
N VAL A 92 -13.82 -18.07 -8.50
CA VAL A 92 -13.81 -16.60 -8.45
C VAL A 92 -13.87 -16.09 -7.01
N TRP A 93 -14.75 -16.66 -6.18
CA TRP A 93 -14.82 -16.33 -4.76
C TRP A 93 -13.53 -16.64 -4.01
N ILE A 94 -12.91 -17.80 -4.31
CA ILE A 94 -11.61 -18.18 -3.74
C ILE A 94 -10.54 -17.18 -4.18
N ALA A 95 -10.49 -16.81 -5.46
CA ALA A 95 -9.53 -15.82 -5.95
C ALA A 95 -9.69 -14.47 -5.24
N ALA A 96 -10.93 -13.98 -5.07
CA ALA A 96 -11.22 -12.77 -4.32
C ALA A 96 -10.75 -12.86 -2.85
N ALA A 97 -10.99 -14.01 -2.20
CA ALA A 97 -10.52 -14.25 -0.84
C ALA A 97 -8.98 -14.26 -0.76
N VAL A 98 -8.30 -14.91 -1.71
CA VAL A 98 -6.82 -14.91 -1.79
C VAL A 98 -6.28 -13.49 -1.91
N LEU A 99 -6.88 -12.63 -2.74
CA LEU A 99 -6.46 -11.22 -2.84
C LEU A 99 -6.53 -10.50 -1.49
N MET A 100 -7.61 -10.71 -0.74
CA MET A 100 -7.77 -10.12 0.59
C MET A 100 -6.77 -10.68 1.60
N VAL A 101 -6.44 -11.97 1.52
CA VAL A 101 -5.42 -12.61 2.36
C VAL A 101 -4.03 -12.09 2.04
N LEU A 102 -3.68 -11.93 0.75
CA LEU A 102 -2.41 -11.35 0.32
C LEU A 102 -2.28 -9.89 0.80
N ALA A 103 -3.35 -9.12 0.71
CA ALA A 103 -3.38 -7.76 1.26
C ALA A 103 -3.21 -7.76 2.78
N ALA A 104 -3.94 -8.61 3.50
CA ALA A 104 -3.85 -8.73 4.95
C ALA A 104 -2.45 -9.15 5.40
N TYR A 105 -1.81 -10.08 4.68
CA TYR A 105 -0.43 -10.48 4.92
C TYR A 105 0.52 -9.28 4.86
N ARG A 106 0.45 -8.48 3.78
CA ARG A 106 1.30 -7.30 3.59
C ARG A 106 1.00 -6.18 4.59
N VAL A 107 -0.28 -5.92 4.86
CA VAL A 107 -0.72 -4.96 5.90
C VAL A 107 -0.20 -5.40 7.27
N GLY A 108 -0.26 -6.68 7.59
CA GLY A 108 0.31 -7.26 8.81
C GLY A 108 1.81 -7.04 8.91
N GLN A 109 2.57 -7.31 7.84
CA GLN A 109 4.01 -7.04 7.78
C GLN A 109 4.33 -5.55 8.02
N LYS A 110 3.56 -4.64 7.42
CA LYS A 110 3.70 -3.20 7.64
C LYS A 110 3.31 -2.78 9.07
N LEU A 111 2.45 -3.55 9.73
CA LEU A 111 2.15 -3.44 11.17
C LEU A 111 3.08 -4.31 12.03
N GLN A 112 4.26 -4.66 11.51
CA GLN A 112 5.34 -5.35 12.23
C GLN A 112 4.92 -6.75 12.75
N LYS A 113 4.02 -7.43 12.03
CA LYS A 113 3.61 -8.80 12.33
C LYS A 113 4.37 -9.79 11.44
N GLU A 114 4.73 -10.93 12.02
CA GLU A 114 5.27 -12.06 11.27
C GLU A 114 4.20 -12.71 10.38
N GLY A 115 4.64 -13.46 9.37
CA GLY A 115 3.77 -14.00 8.34
C GLY A 115 2.66 -14.92 8.87
N ALA A 116 2.92 -15.68 9.93
CA ALA A 116 1.95 -16.60 10.52
C ALA A 116 0.66 -15.91 11.00
N TRP A 117 0.70 -14.62 11.32
CA TRP A 117 -0.48 -13.87 11.75
C TRP A 117 -1.59 -13.80 10.71
N VAL A 118 -1.28 -13.95 9.42
CA VAL A 118 -2.32 -13.96 8.39
C VAL A 118 -3.26 -15.17 8.52
N VAL A 119 -2.81 -16.26 9.15
CA VAL A 119 -3.67 -17.42 9.43
C VAL A 119 -4.87 -17.01 10.29
N LEU A 120 -4.67 -16.11 11.25
CA LEU A 120 -5.77 -15.57 12.05
C LEU A 120 -6.76 -14.76 11.19
N TYR A 121 -6.29 -14.05 10.16
CA TYR A 121 -7.19 -13.37 9.22
C TYR A 121 -8.07 -14.34 8.45
N ILE A 122 -7.54 -15.51 8.06
CA ILE A 122 -8.26 -16.53 7.30
C ILE A 122 -9.44 -17.10 8.12
N PHE A 123 -9.21 -17.42 9.39
CA PHE A 123 -10.23 -18.05 10.23
C PHE A 123 -11.09 -17.06 11.01
N LEU A 124 -10.49 -15.96 11.50
CA LEU A 124 -11.13 -14.96 12.37
C LEU A 124 -10.75 -13.53 11.92
N SER A 125 -11.15 -13.16 10.70
CA SER A 125 -10.82 -11.88 10.06
C SER A 125 -11.15 -10.65 10.92
N ILE A 126 -12.32 -10.60 11.57
CA ILE A 126 -12.73 -9.48 12.43
C ILE A 126 -11.81 -9.36 13.65
N VAL A 127 -11.41 -10.49 14.26
CA VAL A 127 -10.48 -10.49 15.40
C VAL A 127 -9.10 -10.01 14.97
N TRP A 128 -8.62 -10.47 13.82
CA TRP A 128 -7.37 -9.98 13.24
C TRP A 128 -7.40 -8.47 13.02
N LEU A 129 -8.49 -7.93 12.43
CA LEU A 129 -8.67 -6.50 12.22
C LEU A 129 -8.68 -5.73 13.54
N GLY A 130 -9.36 -6.23 14.57
CA GLY A 130 -9.38 -5.62 15.90
C GLY A 130 -8.00 -5.55 16.54
N ILE A 131 -7.22 -6.63 16.45
CA ILE A 131 -5.82 -6.63 16.93
C ILE A 131 -4.99 -5.61 16.16
N MET A 132 -5.04 -5.62 14.82
CA MET A 132 -4.28 -4.67 14.00
C MET A 132 -4.69 -3.20 14.24
N ALA A 133 -5.97 -2.96 14.54
CA ALA A 133 -6.52 -1.65 14.83
C ALA A 133 -5.99 -1.06 16.15
N PHE A 134 -5.93 -1.86 17.22
CA PHE A 134 -5.68 -1.35 18.57
C PHE A 134 -4.33 -1.74 19.16
N ASP A 135 -3.61 -2.69 18.55
CA ASP A 135 -2.27 -3.04 18.98
C ASP A 135 -1.30 -1.83 18.90
N LYS A 136 -0.23 -1.87 19.68
CA LYS A 136 0.77 -0.79 19.77
C LYS A 136 1.68 -0.69 18.55
N SER A 137 1.62 -1.64 17.62
CA SER A 137 2.43 -1.62 16.40
C SER A 137 2.33 -0.31 15.62
N ARG A 138 3.45 0.09 15.05
CA ARG A 138 3.55 1.27 14.19
C ARG A 138 3.58 0.83 12.74
N TRP A 139 2.98 1.65 11.89
CA TRP A 139 3.04 1.42 10.46
C TRP A 139 4.46 1.67 9.96
N ASN A 140 5.08 0.65 9.38
CA ASN A 140 6.36 0.72 8.71
C ASN A 140 6.18 0.35 7.22
N PRO A 141 6.16 1.35 6.31
CA PRO A 141 6.05 1.08 4.88
C PRO A 141 7.35 0.55 4.27
N GLN A 142 8.48 0.68 4.97
CA GLN A 142 9.81 0.25 4.51
C GLN A 142 10.02 -1.24 4.80
N ILE A 143 9.27 -2.08 4.10
CA ILE A 143 9.45 -3.53 4.09
C ILE A 143 9.96 -3.99 2.73
N ALA A 144 10.49 -5.22 2.67
CA ALA A 144 10.90 -5.82 1.41
C ALA A 144 9.75 -5.75 0.36
N PRO A 145 10.06 -5.45 -0.92
CA PRO A 145 9.05 -5.34 -1.95
C PRO A 145 8.21 -6.61 -2.05
N ALA A 146 6.93 -6.46 -2.35
CA ALA A 146 6.06 -7.61 -2.56
C ALA A 146 6.56 -8.43 -3.78
N PRO A 147 6.44 -9.77 -3.76
CA PRO A 147 6.90 -10.59 -4.88
C PRO A 147 6.12 -10.30 -6.19
N TRP A 148 4.93 -9.70 -6.10
CA TRP A 148 4.14 -9.27 -7.25
C TRP A 148 4.32 -7.79 -7.62
N ALA A 149 5.21 -7.04 -6.96
CA ALA A 149 5.37 -5.59 -7.22
C ALA A 149 5.76 -5.29 -8.67
N GLY A 150 6.53 -6.16 -9.31
CA GLY A 150 6.90 -6.04 -10.73
C GLY A 150 5.76 -6.37 -11.71
N ASN A 151 4.69 -7.03 -11.26
CA ASN A 151 3.62 -7.50 -12.14
C ASN A 151 2.69 -6.34 -12.55
N ALA A 152 2.40 -6.23 -13.85
CA ALA A 152 1.55 -5.17 -14.42
C ALA A 152 0.09 -5.20 -13.90
N PHE A 153 -0.43 -6.39 -13.65
CA PHE A 153 -1.81 -6.64 -13.25
C PHE A 153 -2.00 -6.58 -11.72
N PHE A 154 -1.11 -7.25 -10.97
CA PHE A 154 -1.25 -7.35 -9.52
C PHE A 154 -0.68 -6.14 -8.76
N GLY A 155 0.43 -5.57 -9.21
CA GLY A 155 1.09 -4.46 -8.53
C GLY A 155 0.30 -3.16 -8.63
N ASP A 156 0.27 -2.40 -7.53
CA ASP A 156 -0.28 -1.04 -7.53
C ASP A 156 0.63 -0.06 -8.30
N ARG A 157 0.04 0.74 -9.18
CA ARG A 157 0.71 1.83 -9.94
C ARG A 157 -0.09 3.14 -9.89
N THR A 158 -1.10 3.18 -9.03
CA THR A 158 -2.04 4.30 -8.97
C THR A 158 -1.61 5.27 -7.89
N VAL A 159 -1.94 6.55 -8.05
CA VAL A 159 -1.89 7.53 -6.96
C VAL A 159 -3.31 7.97 -6.67
N TRP A 160 -3.74 7.81 -5.42
CA TRP A 160 -5.07 8.22 -4.98
C TRP A 160 -4.90 9.31 -3.95
N ASP A 161 -5.64 10.41 -4.13
CA ASP A 161 -5.60 11.52 -3.21
C ASP A 161 -5.91 11.06 -1.77
N GLY A 162 -5.09 11.52 -0.82
CA GLY A 162 -5.20 11.15 0.59
C GLY A 162 -4.85 9.70 0.94
N ILE A 163 -4.30 8.88 0.02
CA ILE A 163 -3.83 7.53 0.34
C ILE A 163 -2.34 7.39 0.04
N PRO A 164 -1.51 7.07 1.04
CA PRO A 164 -0.07 6.98 0.84
C PRO A 164 0.34 5.92 -0.18
N VAL A 165 1.23 6.33 -1.09
CA VAL A 165 1.88 5.43 -2.04
C VAL A 165 2.81 4.50 -1.28
N GLN A 166 2.70 3.20 -1.56
CA GLN A 166 3.55 2.21 -0.91
C GLN A 166 4.92 2.15 -1.62
N PRO A 167 6.05 2.01 -0.91
CA PRO A 167 7.38 2.00 -1.55
C PRO A 167 7.54 0.94 -2.64
N SER A 168 6.92 -0.22 -2.47
CA SER A 168 6.85 -1.29 -3.49
C SER A 168 6.19 -0.86 -4.79
N ALA A 169 5.21 0.05 -4.74
CA ALA A 169 4.54 0.59 -5.92
C ALA A 169 5.43 1.58 -6.68
N ALA A 170 6.32 2.29 -5.98
CA ALA A 170 7.23 3.27 -6.57
C ALA A 170 8.42 2.64 -7.34
N GLN A 171 8.67 1.34 -7.15
CA GLN A 171 9.78 0.61 -7.77
C GLN A 171 9.38 -0.14 -9.06
N ALA A 172 8.11 -0.07 -9.46
CA ALA A 172 7.61 -0.75 -10.66
C ALA A 172 8.02 0.00 -11.95
N PRO A 173 8.56 -0.70 -12.97
CA PRO A 173 8.81 -0.10 -14.27
C PRO A 173 7.50 0.43 -14.89
N GLY A 174 7.48 1.69 -15.29
CA GLY A 174 6.33 2.34 -15.93
C GLY A 174 5.30 2.96 -15.00
N ALA A 175 5.60 3.20 -13.71
CA ALA A 175 4.80 4.09 -12.88
C ALA A 175 4.77 5.49 -13.55
N ALA A 176 3.61 5.88 -14.09
CA ALA A 176 3.46 7.14 -14.79
C ALA A 176 3.77 8.32 -13.83
N PRO A 177 4.68 9.24 -14.19
CA PRO A 177 4.90 10.47 -13.43
C PRO A 177 3.75 11.44 -13.73
N GLY A 178 2.60 11.26 -13.08
CA GLY A 178 1.44 12.10 -13.30
C GLY A 178 0.40 11.89 -12.21
N TYR A 179 0.15 12.94 -11.43
CA TYR A 179 -0.63 13.02 -10.19
C TYR A 179 0.14 12.68 -8.91
N GLY A 180 0.97 13.63 -8.47
CA GLY A 180 1.21 13.91 -7.05
C GLY A 180 2.01 12.89 -6.24
N ALA A 181 3.27 12.64 -6.61
CA ALA A 181 4.24 12.12 -5.64
C ALA A 181 4.85 13.30 -4.85
N PRO A 182 4.91 13.27 -3.50
CA PRO A 182 5.69 14.25 -2.75
C PRO A 182 7.17 14.14 -3.13
N GLN A 183 7.75 15.22 -3.64
CA GLN A 183 9.19 15.36 -3.84
C GLN A 183 9.88 15.23 -2.48
N GLY A 184 10.58 14.13 -2.23
CA GLY A 184 11.32 13.95 -0.98
C GLY A 184 11.99 12.59 -0.80
N TYR A 185 11.59 11.56 -1.54
CA TYR A 185 12.22 10.24 -1.45
C TYR A 185 13.10 9.99 -2.67
N GLN A 186 14.30 10.58 -2.66
CA GLN A 186 15.39 10.06 -3.48
C GLN A 186 15.83 8.72 -2.89
N ALA A 187 15.69 7.65 -3.69
CA ALA A 187 16.38 6.40 -3.40
C ALA A 187 17.90 6.63 -3.55
N PRO A 188 18.76 6.08 -2.66
CA PRO A 188 20.19 6.13 -2.86
C PRO A 188 20.58 5.35 -4.13
N PRO A 189 21.48 5.87 -4.99
CA PRO A 189 21.92 5.15 -6.18
C PRO A 189 22.60 3.84 -5.80
N GLN A 190 22.07 2.72 -6.30
CA GLN A 190 22.83 1.46 -6.37
C GLN A 190 23.89 1.59 -7.46
N GLY A 191 25.16 1.57 -7.06
CA GLY A 191 26.27 1.47 -8.01
C GLY A 191 27.55 2.14 -7.51
N TYR A 192 28.26 1.50 -6.59
CA TYR A 192 29.69 1.75 -6.38
C TYR A 192 30.42 0.41 -6.46
N GLN A 193 30.89 0.05 -7.65
CA GLN A 193 32.02 -0.87 -7.80
C GLN A 193 33.30 -0.05 -7.60
N PRO A 194 34.18 -0.40 -6.64
CA PRO A 194 35.46 0.29 -6.50
C PRO A 194 36.39 -0.09 -7.67
N PRO A 195 37.13 0.87 -8.27
CA PRO A 195 38.10 0.56 -9.32
C PRO A 195 39.26 -0.29 -8.78
N GLN A 196 39.60 -1.36 -9.50
CA GLN A 196 40.86 -2.08 -9.30
C GLN A 196 42.04 -1.20 -9.75
N GLY A 197 43.08 -1.15 -8.91
CA GLY A 197 44.43 -0.83 -9.35
C GLY A 197 45.00 0.48 -8.85
N TYR A 198 45.45 0.50 -7.59
CA TYR A 198 46.62 1.28 -7.18
C TYR A 198 47.40 0.49 -6.11
N GLN A 199 48.52 -0.10 -6.51
CA GLN A 199 49.53 -0.60 -5.58
C GLN A 199 50.33 0.61 -5.05
N ALA A 200 50.29 0.83 -3.73
CA ALA A 200 51.13 1.83 -3.08
C ALA A 200 52.50 1.20 -2.68
N PRO A 201 53.65 1.84 -2.93
CA PRO A 201 54.98 1.31 -2.63
C PRO A 201 55.25 1.21 -1.12
N GLY A 202 56.03 0.21 -0.74
CA GLY A 202 56.20 -0.25 0.63
C GLY A 202 56.95 0.70 1.57
N TYR A 203 56.63 0.55 2.86
CA TYR A 203 57.49 0.90 3.97
C TYR A 203 57.62 -0.32 4.87
N GLN A 204 58.84 -0.84 4.97
CA GLN A 204 59.23 -1.94 5.84
C GLN A 204 59.30 -1.43 7.30
N THR A 205 58.66 -2.14 8.23
CA THR A 205 58.87 -1.97 9.68
C THR A 205 59.66 -3.17 10.22
N PRO A 206 60.80 -2.98 10.91
CA PRO A 206 61.63 -4.09 11.38
C PRO A 206 61.12 -4.67 12.71
N GLY A 207 61.14 -6.00 12.80
CA GLY A 207 61.26 -6.72 14.07
C GLY A 207 59.96 -7.26 14.63
N TYR A 208 59.68 -8.54 14.40
CA TYR A 208 59.34 -9.53 15.43
C TYR A 208 59.34 -10.92 14.78
N GLN A 209 60.21 -11.80 15.27
CA GLN A 209 60.39 -13.17 14.78
C GLN A 209 59.64 -14.15 15.72
N PRO A 210 58.66 -14.93 15.25
CA PRO A 210 58.07 -16.00 16.06
C PRO A 210 58.92 -17.29 15.99
N PRO A 211 58.96 -18.12 17.06
CA PRO A 211 59.75 -19.35 17.09
C PRO A 211 59.21 -20.46 16.18
N ALA A 212 60.12 -21.30 15.69
CA ALA A 212 59.86 -22.45 14.83
C ALA A 212 59.29 -23.66 15.60
N GLY A 213 58.23 -24.29 15.07
CA GLY A 213 57.75 -25.60 15.54
C GLY A 213 56.30 -25.96 15.15
N ALA A 214 56.07 -26.33 13.87
CA ALA A 214 55.10 -27.28 13.26
C ALA A 214 53.63 -27.46 13.77
N PRO A 215 52.67 -28.03 12.98
CA PRO A 215 52.68 -28.45 11.57
C PRO A 215 51.60 -27.80 10.68
N GLN A 216 51.77 -27.88 9.35
CA GLN A 216 50.83 -27.43 8.31
C GLN A 216 49.46 -28.15 8.39
N GLN A 217 48.37 -27.38 8.35
CA GLN A 217 47.00 -27.89 8.09
C GLN A 217 46.44 -27.32 6.76
N ALA A 218 45.63 -28.15 6.10
CA ALA A 218 45.20 -28.11 4.71
C ALA A 218 44.30 -26.91 4.30
N PRO A 219 44.18 -26.59 2.99
CA PRO A 219 43.37 -25.47 2.51
C PRO A 219 41.86 -25.78 2.64
N GLY A 220 41.10 -24.96 3.37
CA GLY A 220 39.64 -25.02 3.27
C GLY A 220 38.79 -24.56 4.47
N GLN A 221 39.35 -24.14 5.61
CA GLN A 221 38.53 -23.66 6.73
C GLN A 221 39.02 -22.30 7.24
N GLN A 222 38.21 -21.25 7.04
CA GLN A 222 38.41 -19.95 7.67
C GLN A 222 38.12 -20.06 9.17
N PRO A 223 39.00 -19.60 10.06
CA PRO A 223 38.70 -19.49 11.50
C PRO A 223 37.68 -18.37 11.77
N PRO A 224 36.90 -18.46 12.86
CA PRO A 224 35.88 -17.47 13.20
C PRO A 224 36.51 -16.10 13.50
N SER A 225 35.91 -15.05 12.92
CA SER A 225 36.29 -13.65 13.12
C SER A 225 36.17 -13.26 14.60
N ALA A 226 37.22 -12.61 15.13
CA ALA A 226 37.18 -11.99 16.45
C ALA A 226 36.07 -10.92 16.54
N PRO A 227 35.51 -10.63 17.74
CA PRO A 227 34.47 -9.63 17.91
C PRO A 227 34.97 -8.25 17.48
N VAL A 228 34.32 -7.66 16.48
CA VAL A 228 34.49 -6.26 16.13
C VAL A 228 33.86 -5.39 17.22
N THR A 229 34.69 -4.64 17.95
CA THR A 229 34.22 -3.53 18.78
C THR A 229 33.58 -2.47 17.87
N PRO A 230 32.34 -2.01 18.13
CA PRO A 230 31.70 -0.96 17.35
C PRO A 230 32.54 0.33 17.36
N PRO A 231 32.61 1.09 16.26
CA PRO A 231 33.17 2.44 16.28
C PRO A 231 32.38 3.32 17.26
N ALA A 232 33.09 4.19 17.99
CA ALA A 232 32.47 5.16 18.89
C ALA A 232 31.46 6.05 18.13
N PRO A 233 30.34 6.45 18.74
CA PRO A 233 29.38 7.37 18.13
C PRO A 233 30.07 8.72 17.78
N PRO A 234 29.72 9.35 16.65
CA PRO A 234 30.15 10.72 16.38
C PRO A 234 29.70 11.66 17.51
N ALA A 235 30.59 12.57 17.92
CA ALA A 235 30.28 13.61 18.90
C ALA A 235 29.06 14.44 18.45
N ALA A 236 28.18 14.77 19.40
CA ALA A 236 27.00 15.58 19.15
C ALA A 236 27.38 16.97 18.58
N PRO A 237 26.60 17.53 17.63
CA PRO A 237 26.83 18.89 17.14
C PRO A 237 26.79 19.91 18.28
N ALA A 238 27.81 20.76 18.40
CA ALA A 238 27.96 21.75 19.47
C ALA A 238 27.07 22.99 19.33
N THR A 239 26.01 22.96 18.52
CA THR A 239 25.10 24.09 18.33
C THR A 239 23.65 23.61 18.23
N PRO A 240 22.74 24.07 19.11
CA PRO A 240 21.31 23.82 18.98
C PRO A 240 20.80 24.35 17.62
N PRO A 241 19.87 23.65 16.94
CA PRO A 241 19.18 24.21 15.78
C PRO A 241 18.45 25.50 16.17
N ALA A 242 18.50 26.51 15.30
CA ALA A 242 17.75 27.75 15.48
C ALA A 242 16.24 27.47 15.65
N ALA A 243 15.59 28.21 16.55
CA ALA A 243 14.16 28.08 16.78
C ALA A 243 13.35 28.29 15.48
N PRO A 244 12.25 27.53 15.27
CA PRO A 244 11.40 27.73 14.11
C PRO A 244 10.90 29.18 14.06
N THR A 245 11.03 29.83 12.91
CA THR A 245 10.40 31.12 12.65
C THR A 245 8.89 30.97 12.71
N ALA A 246 8.21 31.92 13.38
CA ALA A 246 6.76 31.90 13.52
C ALA A 246 6.07 31.87 12.14
N PRO A 247 4.95 31.12 11.99
CA PRO A 247 4.20 31.08 10.74
C PRO A 247 3.72 32.49 10.34
N PRO A 248 3.71 32.83 9.04
CA PRO A 248 3.10 34.06 8.56
C PRO A 248 1.63 34.15 9.02
N ALA A 249 1.20 35.35 9.45
CA ALA A 249 -0.18 35.59 9.85
C ALA A 249 -1.15 35.28 8.69
N PRO A 250 -2.36 34.75 8.98
CA PRO A 250 -3.34 34.45 7.94
C PRO A 250 -3.77 35.72 7.19
N PRO A 251 -4.02 35.63 5.87
CA PRO A 251 -4.48 36.76 5.08
C PRO A 251 -5.83 37.28 5.58
N THR A 252 -5.95 38.60 5.76
CA THR A 252 -7.10 39.28 6.36
C THR A 252 -8.29 39.47 5.39
N ALA A 253 -8.32 38.79 4.25
CA ALA A 253 -9.37 38.94 3.25
C ALA A 253 -9.77 37.60 2.60
N PRO A 254 -11.07 37.29 2.47
CA PRO A 254 -11.55 36.14 1.72
C PRO A 254 -11.14 36.22 0.23
N PRO A 255 -10.85 35.09 -0.44
CA PRO A 255 -10.61 35.05 -1.87
C PRO A 255 -11.83 35.55 -2.66
N ALA A 256 -11.59 36.35 -3.71
CA ALA A 256 -12.65 36.80 -4.61
C ALA A 256 -13.33 35.60 -5.33
N PRO A 257 -14.65 35.65 -5.57
CA PRO A 257 -15.36 34.58 -6.26
C PRO A 257 -14.88 34.42 -7.71
N PRO A 258 -14.96 33.20 -8.28
CA PRO A 258 -14.56 32.95 -9.66
C PRO A 258 -15.42 33.75 -10.64
N THR A 259 -14.77 34.54 -11.52
CA THR A 259 -15.46 35.18 -12.65
C THR A 259 -15.68 34.15 -13.75
N THR A 260 -16.93 33.79 -14.01
CA THR A 260 -17.30 32.97 -15.18
C THR A 260 -17.05 33.76 -16.46
N PRO A 261 -16.33 33.21 -17.46
CA PRO A 261 -16.22 33.82 -18.78
C PRO A 261 -17.59 33.89 -19.46
N PRO A 262 -17.89 34.94 -20.24
CA PRO A 262 -19.14 35.03 -21.00
C PRO A 262 -19.24 33.92 -22.06
N PRO A 263 -20.45 33.45 -22.42
CA PRO A 263 -20.65 32.41 -23.43
C PRO A 263 -20.08 32.81 -24.80
N ALA A 264 -19.41 31.86 -25.47
CA ALA A 264 -18.89 32.05 -26.82
C ALA A 264 -20.02 32.29 -27.83
N ALA A 265 -19.83 33.25 -28.74
CA ALA A 265 -20.79 33.55 -29.81
C ALA A 265 -20.96 32.37 -30.78
N PRO A 266 -22.16 32.14 -31.36
CA PRO A 266 -22.38 31.07 -32.32
C PRO A 266 -21.50 31.22 -33.58
N PRO A 267 -21.04 30.12 -34.21
CA PRO A 267 -20.27 30.17 -35.45
C PRO A 267 -21.06 30.78 -36.61
N ALA A 268 -20.37 31.56 -37.46
CA ALA A 268 -20.96 32.15 -38.66
C ALA A 268 -21.34 31.09 -39.71
N PRO A 269 -22.39 31.31 -40.54
CA PRO A 269 -22.79 30.39 -41.60
C PRO A 269 -21.68 30.20 -42.66
N PRO A 270 -21.55 29.02 -43.28
CA PRO A 270 -20.58 28.77 -44.35
C PRO A 270 -20.81 29.69 -45.56
N ALA A 271 -19.73 30.21 -46.14
CA ALA A 271 -19.75 31.03 -47.35
C ALA A 271 -20.26 30.24 -48.57
N ALA A 272 -21.03 30.91 -49.43
CA ALA A 272 -21.58 30.32 -50.65
C ALA A 272 -20.47 29.91 -51.65
N PRO A 273 -20.66 28.85 -52.45
CA PRO A 273 -19.66 28.40 -53.43
C PRO A 273 -19.38 29.47 -54.49
N ASN A 274 -18.10 29.72 -54.76
CA ASN A 274 -17.64 30.68 -55.78
C ASN A 274 -18.03 30.22 -57.19
N ASP A 275 -18.66 31.13 -57.96
CA ASP A 275 -19.04 30.95 -59.35
C ASP A 275 -17.78 30.89 -60.24
N PRO A 276 -17.56 29.81 -61.02
CA PRO A 276 -16.34 29.60 -61.80
C PRO A 276 -16.18 30.52 -63.04
N ASN A 277 -17.04 31.52 -63.24
CA ASN A 277 -16.97 32.41 -64.41
C ASN A 277 -16.45 33.84 -64.16
N GLN A 278 -15.83 34.14 -63.02
CA GLN A 278 -15.28 35.47 -62.77
C GLN A 278 -13.79 35.57 -63.18
N PRO A 279 -13.42 36.38 -64.19
CA PRO A 279 -12.02 36.55 -64.58
C PRO A 279 -11.24 37.38 -63.53
N PRO A 280 -9.93 37.08 -63.34
CA PRO A 280 -9.12 37.65 -62.27
C PRO A 280 -8.84 39.15 -62.48
N ALA A 281 -8.95 39.92 -61.41
CA ALA A 281 -8.48 41.31 -61.27
C ALA A 281 -7.21 41.35 -60.42
#